data_AF-A0A1C5WU64-F1
#
_entry.id   AF-A0A1C5WU64-F1
#
_cell.length_a   1.000
_cell.length_b   1.000
_cell.length_c   1.000
_cell.angle_alpha   90.00
_cell.angle_beta   90.00
_cell.angle_gamma   90.00
#
_symmetry.space_group_name_H-M   'P 1'
#
loop_
_entity.id
_entity.type
_entity.pdbx_description
1 polymer ?
#
loop_
_entity_poly.entity_id
_entity_poly.type
_entity_poly.pdbx_seq_one_letter_code
_entity_poly.pdbx_strand_id
1 'polypeptide(L)'
;MKRKRDRSESGHLRRKINSWTRFLSKEGDWDYSFMIEMEYMKLRQMEEYFKERDTFVGIEYVRRDLKICLRLLDIVLEKDDLNIELSPLNLVPYKDGKGCKLYRADESSRILSCRKLYVNTKNARRFVEFDFTNPNLNNTLSIIYKERLRIHKAWHLYNLIRTYRMFLWWD
;
A
#
# COMPACT_ATOMS: atom_id res chain seq x y z
N MET A 1 4.83 -17.02 48.11
CA MET A 1 3.69 -16.97 47.17
C MET A 1 4.20 -17.15 45.73
N LYS A 2 3.90 -18.26 45.05
CA LYS A 2 4.22 -18.44 43.62
C LYS A 2 3.14 -17.73 42.79
N ARG A 3 3.48 -16.66 42.07
CA ARG A 3 2.59 -16.04 41.07
C ARG A 3 2.20 -17.12 40.05
N LYS A 4 0.91 -17.46 39.94
CA LYS A 4 0.40 -18.28 38.84
C LYS A 4 0.75 -17.55 37.54
N ARG A 5 1.53 -18.19 36.66
CA ARG A 5 1.80 -17.63 35.32
C ARG A 5 0.49 -17.51 34.58
N ASP A 6 0.19 -16.31 34.09
CA ASP A 6 -1.00 -16.07 33.30
C ASP A 6 -0.86 -16.82 31.96
N ARG A 7 -1.62 -17.89 31.80
CA ARG A 7 -1.56 -18.72 30.57
C ARG A 7 -2.04 -17.94 29.36
N SER A 8 -2.86 -16.89 29.55
CA SER A 8 -3.38 -16.05 28.48
C SER A 8 -2.29 -15.21 27.81
N GLU A 9 -1.41 -14.56 28.61
CA GLU A 9 -0.25 -13.81 28.13
C GLU A 9 0.73 -14.71 27.37
N SER A 10 0.95 -15.93 27.87
CA SER A 10 1.84 -16.91 27.21
C SER A 10 1.34 -17.32 25.81
N GLY A 11 0.01 -17.39 25.63
CA GLY A 11 -0.61 -17.72 24.35
C GLY A 11 -0.62 -16.55 23.36
N HIS A 12 -0.78 -15.31 23.84
CA HIS A 12 -0.67 -14.12 23.01
C HIS A 12 0.77 -13.92 22.49
N LEU A 13 1.76 -14.03 23.39
CA LEU A 13 3.17 -13.94 23.03
C LEU A 13 3.57 -14.99 21.99
N ARG A 14 3.14 -16.24 22.17
CA ARG A 14 3.43 -17.32 21.22
C ARG A 14 2.79 -17.07 19.85
N ARG A 15 1.57 -16.54 19.79
CA ARG A 15 0.92 -16.13 18.54
C ARG A 15 1.69 -15.01 17.84
N LYS A 16 2.14 -14.01 18.59
CA LYS A 16 2.96 -12.90 18.07
C LYS A 16 4.27 -13.42 17.47
N ILE A 17 5.00 -14.28 18.19
CA ILE A 17 6.24 -14.90 17.71
C ILE A 17 5.99 -15.70 16.43
N ASN A 18 5.00 -16.60 16.43
CA ASN A 18 4.69 -17.41 15.25
C ASN A 18 4.30 -16.57 14.03
N SER A 19 3.61 -15.45 14.23
CA SER A 19 3.27 -14.50 13.15
C SER A 19 4.54 -13.92 12.53
N TRP A 20 5.46 -13.43 13.36
CA TRP A 20 6.75 -12.90 12.88
C TRP A 20 7.60 -13.98 12.22
N THR A 21 7.70 -15.19 12.78
CA THR A 21 8.45 -16.29 12.17
C THR A 21 7.93 -16.59 10.76
N ARG A 22 6.61 -16.71 10.58
CA ARG A 22 5.99 -16.95 9.27
C ARG A 22 6.23 -15.82 8.27
N PHE A 23 6.23 -14.58 8.75
CA PHE A 23 6.54 -13.42 7.91
C PHE A 23 8.00 -13.46 7.47
N LEU A 24 8.93 -13.61 8.42
CA LEU A 24 10.37 -13.63 8.16
C LEU A 24 10.81 -14.79 7.26
N SER A 25 10.11 -15.94 7.30
CA SER A 25 10.39 -17.06 6.39
C SER A 25 10.12 -16.76 4.90
N LYS A 26 9.50 -15.63 4.56
CA LYS A 26 9.24 -15.20 3.18
C LYS A 26 10.29 -14.22 2.64
N GLU A 27 11.32 -13.92 3.43
CA GLU A 27 12.37 -12.98 3.05
C GLU A 27 13.10 -13.43 1.78
N GLY A 28 13.34 -12.47 0.89
CA GLY A 28 14.28 -12.59 -0.21
C GLY A 28 15.27 -11.43 -0.13
N ASP A 29 16.55 -11.69 -0.36
CA ASP A 29 17.66 -10.77 -0.05
C ASP A 29 17.58 -9.40 -0.75
N TRP A 30 16.80 -9.29 -1.83
CA TRP A 30 16.64 -8.11 -2.67
C TRP A 30 15.25 -7.45 -2.58
N ASP A 31 14.38 -7.91 -1.69
CA ASP A 31 13.01 -7.40 -1.60
C ASP A 31 12.89 -6.18 -0.68
N TYR A 32 12.96 -4.98 -1.26
CA TYR A 32 12.71 -3.74 -0.50
C TYR A 32 11.26 -3.65 0.02
N SER A 33 10.31 -4.31 -0.65
CA SER A 33 8.90 -4.34 -0.24
C SER A 33 8.77 -5.02 1.11
N PHE A 34 9.52 -6.11 1.32
CA PHE A 34 9.59 -6.82 2.60
C PHE A 34 10.01 -5.90 3.77
N MET A 35 10.99 -5.01 3.56
CA MET A 35 11.39 -4.02 4.58
C MET A 35 10.25 -3.05 4.92
N ILE A 36 9.51 -2.59 3.90
CA ILE A 36 8.36 -1.71 4.09
C ILE A 36 7.23 -2.45 4.82
N GLU A 37 7.00 -3.72 4.51
CA GLU A 37 5.99 -4.54 5.18
C GLU A 37 6.33 -4.81 6.65
N MET A 38 7.61 -5.06 6.97
CA MET A 38 8.09 -5.15 8.36
C MET A 38 7.74 -3.88 9.15
N GLU A 39 8.04 -2.72 8.56
CA GLU A 39 7.79 -1.44 9.19
C GLU A 39 6.30 -1.16 9.35
N TYR A 40 5.49 -1.48 8.32
CA TYR A 40 4.03 -1.43 8.39
C TYR A 40 3.49 -2.26 9.56
N MET A 41 3.98 -3.48 9.73
CA MET A 41 3.58 -4.36 10.84
C MET A 41 3.94 -3.76 12.21
N LYS A 42 5.08 -3.08 12.32
CA LYS A 42 5.48 -2.38 13.55
C LYS A 42 4.59 -1.18 13.84
N LEU A 43 4.35 -0.33 12.85
CA LEU A 43 3.47 0.83 12.98
C LEU A 43 2.04 0.41 13.37
N ARG A 44 1.54 -0.69 12.81
CA ARG A 44 0.22 -1.24 13.20
C ARG A 44 0.20 -1.70 14.66
N GLN A 45 1.23 -2.39 15.13
CA GLN A 45 1.34 -2.78 16.55
C GLN A 45 1.42 -1.57 17.48
N MET A 46 2.08 -0.50 17.05
CA MET A 46 2.12 0.76 17.81
C MET A 46 0.75 1.44 17.85
N GLU A 47 0.05 1.51 16.71
CA GLU A 47 -1.29 2.07 16.65
C GLU A 47 -2.26 1.34 17.58
N GLU A 48 -2.23 -0.01 17.57
CA GLU A 48 -2.99 -0.85 18.49
C GLU A 48 -2.62 -0.58 19.95
N TYR A 49 -1.32 -0.46 20.25
CA TYR A 49 -0.84 -0.19 21.61
C TYR A 49 -1.32 1.16 22.15
N PHE A 50 -1.30 2.21 21.32
CA PHE A 50 -1.70 3.56 21.71
C PHE A 50 -3.21 3.84 21.55
N LYS A 51 -3.97 2.92 20.96
CA LYS A 51 -5.40 3.11 20.67
C LYS A 51 -6.25 3.39 21.91
N GLU A 52 -5.91 2.75 23.03
CA GLU A 52 -6.68 2.78 24.28
C GLU A 52 -5.94 3.48 25.43
N ARG A 53 -4.77 4.06 25.15
CA ARG A 53 -3.92 4.67 26.18
C ARG A 53 -3.93 6.19 26.04
N ASP A 54 -4.06 6.86 27.17
CA ASP A 54 -3.80 8.29 27.33
C ASP A 54 -2.60 8.48 28.26
N THR A 55 -1.47 7.91 27.83
CA THR A 55 -0.29 7.72 28.68
C THR A 55 0.52 8.98 28.89
N PHE A 56 0.47 9.94 27.96
CA PHE A 56 1.24 11.19 28.02
C PHE A 56 0.64 12.28 27.13
N VAL A 57 0.94 13.53 27.46
CA VAL A 57 0.53 14.72 26.67
C VAL A 57 1.21 14.68 25.30
N GLY A 58 0.43 14.75 24.22
CA GLY A 58 0.94 14.69 22.85
C GLY A 58 0.76 13.33 22.16
N ILE A 59 0.25 12.32 22.88
CA ILE A 59 -0.08 11.00 22.32
C ILE A 59 -1.09 11.09 21.16
N GLU A 60 -1.95 12.11 21.16
CA GLU A 60 -2.89 12.41 20.09
C GLU A 60 -2.19 12.66 18.75
N TYR A 61 -1.03 13.33 18.76
CA TYR A 61 -0.23 13.57 17.56
C TYR A 61 0.40 12.27 17.07
N VAL A 62 0.91 11.44 17.99
CA VAL A 62 1.47 10.12 17.66
C VAL A 62 0.40 9.24 17.02
N ARG A 63 -0.79 9.15 17.62
CA ARG A 63 -1.92 8.36 17.08
C ARG A 63 -2.36 8.86 15.72
N ARG A 64 -2.43 10.19 15.53
CA ARG A 64 -2.76 10.80 14.24
C ARG A 64 -1.73 10.44 13.18
N ASP A 65 -0.45 10.61 13.49
CA ASP A 65 0.62 10.40 12.53
C ASP A 65 0.78 8.92 12.18
N LEU A 66 0.62 7.99 13.14
CA LEU A 66 0.57 6.55 12.90
C LEU A 66 -0.54 6.17 11.92
N LYS A 67 -1.75 6.71 12.11
CA LYS A 67 -2.88 6.48 11.19
C LYS A 67 -2.61 7.04 9.79
N ILE A 68 -1.97 8.20 9.70
CA ILE A 68 -1.56 8.78 8.42
C ILE A 68 -0.53 7.87 7.74
N CYS A 69 0.52 7.46 8.46
CA CYS A 69 1.56 6.58 7.93
C CYS A 69 1.01 5.24 7.43
N LEU A 70 0.12 4.58 8.19
CA LEU A 70 -0.51 3.33 7.76
C LEU A 70 -1.27 3.52 6.45
N ARG A 71 -2.07 4.59 6.32
CA ARG A 71 -2.80 4.89 5.08
C ARG A 71 -1.87 5.23 3.90
N LEU A 72 -0.75 5.90 4.14
CA LEU A 72 0.24 6.19 3.10
C LEU A 72 0.93 4.92 2.64
N LEU A 73 1.27 4.02 3.56
CA LEU A 73 1.85 2.73 3.23
C LEU A 73 0.84 1.80 2.54
N ASP A 74 -0.44 1.87 2.86
CA ASP A 74 -1.48 1.13 2.13
C ASP A 74 -1.49 1.55 0.64
N ILE A 75 -1.27 2.84 0.33
CA ILE A 75 -1.14 3.33 -1.04
C ILE A 75 0.16 2.82 -1.69
N VAL A 76 1.27 2.87 -0.97
CA VAL A 76 2.59 2.48 -1.50
C VAL A 76 2.68 0.98 -1.78
N LEU A 77 2.07 0.17 -0.93
CA LEU A 77 1.99 -1.28 -1.07
C LEU A 77 0.82 -1.73 -1.95
N GLU A 78 0.10 -0.78 -2.57
CA GLU A 78 -1.05 -1.04 -3.45
C GLU A 78 -2.14 -1.90 -2.78
N LYS A 79 -2.32 -1.71 -1.47
CA LYS A 79 -3.36 -2.36 -0.65
C LYS A 79 -4.65 -1.54 -0.60
N ASP A 80 -4.65 -0.33 -1.15
CA ASP A 80 -5.81 0.54 -1.19
C ASP A 80 -6.76 0.20 -2.35
N ASP A 81 -8.05 0.07 -2.04
CA ASP A 81 -9.06 -0.23 -3.06
C ASP A 81 -9.49 1.04 -3.81
N LEU A 82 -9.03 1.16 -5.06
CA LEU A 82 -9.34 2.28 -5.95
C LEU A 82 -10.65 2.15 -6.72
N ASN A 83 -11.35 1.02 -6.60
CA ASN A 83 -12.51 0.66 -7.42
C ASN A 83 -12.19 0.83 -8.92
N ILE A 84 -11.20 0.10 -9.42
CA ILE A 84 -10.80 0.15 -10.83
C ILE A 84 -11.86 -0.57 -11.67
N GLU A 85 -12.52 0.15 -12.57
CA GLU A 85 -13.42 -0.43 -13.56
C GLU A 85 -12.62 -0.79 -14.82
N LEU A 86 -12.61 -2.07 -15.16
CA LEU A 86 -11.96 -2.57 -16.38
C LEU A 86 -13.00 -2.71 -17.50
N SER A 87 -12.56 -2.48 -18.74
CA SER A 87 -13.36 -2.80 -19.92
C SER A 87 -13.71 -4.30 -19.93
N PRO A 88 -14.92 -4.69 -20.37
CA PRO A 88 -15.24 -6.09 -20.61
C PRO A 88 -14.19 -6.71 -21.55
N LEU A 89 -13.74 -7.92 -21.24
CA LEU A 89 -12.85 -8.68 -22.10
C LEU A 89 -13.56 -8.95 -23.43
N ASN A 90 -13.10 -8.31 -24.50
CA ASN A 90 -13.58 -8.59 -25.84
C ASN A 90 -12.90 -9.86 -26.35
N LEU A 91 -13.64 -10.95 -26.47
CA LEU A 91 -13.16 -12.19 -27.06
C LEU A 91 -13.37 -12.14 -28.58
N VAL A 92 -12.27 -12.10 -29.33
CA VAL A 92 -12.31 -12.08 -30.80
C VAL A 92 -12.20 -13.50 -31.33
N PRO A 93 -13.18 -13.98 -32.11
CA PRO A 93 -13.10 -15.29 -32.73
C PRO A 93 -12.02 -15.31 -33.83
N TYR A 94 -11.21 -16.36 -33.84
CA TYR A 94 -10.28 -16.66 -34.93
C TYR A 94 -10.35 -18.15 -35.28
N LYS A 95 -9.91 -18.52 -36.49
CA LYS A 95 -9.84 -19.94 -36.88
C LYS A 95 -8.39 -20.42 -36.75
N ASP A 96 -8.19 -21.58 -36.16
CA ASP A 96 -6.90 -22.25 -36.25
C ASP A 96 -6.68 -22.81 -37.67
N GLY A 97 -5.46 -23.27 -37.95
CA GLY A 97 -5.12 -23.87 -39.25
C GLY A 97 -5.91 -25.15 -39.59
N LYS A 98 -6.71 -25.67 -38.66
CA LYS A 98 -7.60 -26.84 -38.84
C LYS A 98 -9.07 -26.45 -38.99
N GLY A 99 -9.39 -25.15 -38.99
CA GLY A 99 -10.75 -24.62 -39.16
C GLY A 99 -11.59 -24.57 -37.88
N CYS A 100 -11.03 -24.92 -36.72
CA CYS A 100 -11.72 -24.82 -35.43
C CYS A 100 -11.86 -23.35 -35.00
N LYS A 101 -13.06 -22.95 -34.55
CA LYS A 101 -13.30 -21.60 -33.99
C LYS A 101 -12.69 -21.54 -32.59
N LEU A 102 -11.66 -20.72 -32.44
CA LEU A 102 -11.04 -20.34 -31.18
C LEU A 102 -11.37 -18.89 -30.87
N TYR A 103 -11.15 -18.47 -29.62
CA TYR A 103 -11.30 -17.08 -29.19
C TYR A 103 -9.97 -16.61 -28.61
N ARG A 104 -9.51 -15.43 -29.00
CA ARG A 104 -8.42 -14.73 -28.30
C ARG A 104 -9.00 -13.57 -27.51
N ALA A 105 -8.46 -13.31 -26.33
CA ALA A 105 -8.70 -12.03 -25.68
C ALA A 105 -8.10 -10.93 -26.56
N ASP A 106 -8.91 -9.92 -26.91
CA ASP A 106 -8.39 -8.66 -27.42
C ASP A 106 -7.52 -8.06 -26.30
N GLU A 107 -6.25 -7.75 -26.60
CA GLU A 107 -5.25 -7.30 -25.62
C GLU A 107 -5.56 -5.92 -25.03
N SER A 108 -6.70 -5.34 -25.41
CA SER A 108 -7.14 -4.00 -25.07
C SER A 108 -8.06 -3.96 -23.85
N SER A 109 -7.81 -4.74 -22.80
CA SER A 109 -8.45 -4.51 -21.50
C SER A 109 -8.03 -3.13 -20.98
N ARG A 110 -8.78 -2.09 -21.37
CA ARG A 110 -8.51 -0.71 -21.00
C ARG A 110 -9.15 -0.43 -19.66
N ILE A 111 -8.39 0.18 -18.76
CA ILE A 111 -8.96 0.79 -17.54
C ILE A 111 -9.95 1.86 -17.99
N LEU A 112 -11.23 1.67 -17.65
CA LEU A 112 -12.33 2.58 -18.01
C LEU A 112 -12.36 3.76 -17.04
N SER A 113 -12.28 3.48 -15.74
CA SER A 113 -12.34 4.50 -14.72
C SER A 113 -11.72 4.02 -13.40
N CYS A 114 -11.25 4.96 -12.59
CA CYS A 114 -10.87 4.73 -11.20
C CYS A 114 -11.61 5.75 -10.34
N ARG A 115 -12.75 5.37 -9.75
CA ARG A 115 -13.65 6.33 -9.07
C ARG A 115 -13.00 7.05 -7.89
N LYS A 116 -12.04 6.41 -7.21
CA LYS A 116 -11.34 6.97 -6.05
C LYS A 116 -9.99 7.63 -6.39
N LEU A 117 -9.60 7.66 -7.68
CA LEU A 117 -8.29 8.17 -8.08
C LEU A 117 -8.30 9.70 -8.20
N TYR A 118 -7.93 10.37 -7.12
CA TYR A 118 -7.64 11.81 -7.13
C TYR A 118 -6.18 12.07 -6.75
N VAL A 119 -5.47 12.83 -7.59
CA VAL A 119 -4.14 13.36 -7.28
C VAL A 119 -3.95 14.72 -7.95
N ASN A 120 -3.39 15.68 -7.22
CA ASN A 120 -3.05 16.98 -7.78
C ASN A 120 -1.81 16.86 -8.68
N THR A 121 -1.90 17.30 -9.94
CA THR A 121 -0.81 17.21 -10.93
C THR A 121 0.05 18.48 -11.04
N LYS A 122 -0.33 19.61 -10.42
CA LYS A 122 0.39 20.90 -10.56
C LYS A 122 1.89 20.82 -10.22
N ASN A 123 2.24 20.01 -9.22
CA ASN A 123 3.62 19.82 -8.76
C ASN A 123 4.17 18.43 -9.11
N ALA A 124 3.64 17.77 -10.15
CA ALA A 124 4.00 16.40 -10.48
C ALA A 124 5.49 16.22 -10.79
N ARG A 125 6.11 17.22 -11.44
CA ARG A 125 7.52 17.22 -11.83
C ARG A 125 8.53 17.04 -10.68
N ARG A 126 8.11 17.25 -9.43
CA ARG A 126 8.96 16.99 -8.25
C ARG A 126 9.06 15.51 -7.89
N PHE A 127 8.16 14.68 -8.43
CA PHE A 127 7.98 13.28 -8.04
C PHE A 127 8.13 12.33 -9.21
N VAL A 128 7.74 12.74 -10.42
CA VAL A 128 7.74 11.91 -11.62
C VAL A 128 8.15 12.74 -12.84
N GLU A 129 8.70 12.07 -13.84
CA GLU A 129 9.12 12.69 -15.11
C GLU A 129 7.98 12.80 -16.15
N PHE A 130 6.79 12.24 -15.85
CA PHE A 130 5.68 12.22 -16.80
C PHE A 130 5.18 13.63 -17.14
N ASP A 131 4.92 13.85 -18.43
CA ASP A 131 4.32 15.08 -18.91
C ASP A 131 2.79 14.97 -18.99
N PHE A 132 2.12 15.57 -18.02
CA PHE A 132 0.66 15.69 -17.99
C PHE A 132 0.11 16.72 -18.98
N THR A 133 0.97 17.50 -19.65
CA THR A 133 0.57 18.50 -20.66
C THR A 133 0.59 17.97 -22.09
N ASN A 134 1.03 16.73 -22.28
CA ASN A 134 1.10 16.10 -23.60
C ASN A 134 -0.31 15.93 -24.21
N PRO A 135 -0.60 16.54 -25.38
CA PRO A 135 -1.91 16.46 -26.02
C PRO A 135 -2.28 15.05 -26.51
N ASN A 136 -1.30 14.16 -26.67
CA ASN A 136 -1.51 12.77 -27.11
C ASN A 136 -1.77 11.80 -25.93
N LEU A 137 -1.92 12.30 -24.71
CA LEU A 137 -2.13 11.47 -23.53
C LEU A 137 -3.55 10.87 -23.55
N ASN A 138 -3.64 9.58 -23.85
CA ASN A 138 -4.92 8.86 -23.79
C ASN A 138 -5.39 8.66 -22.33
N ASN A 139 -6.68 8.37 -22.14
CA ASN A 139 -7.28 8.25 -20.81
C ASN A 139 -6.62 7.16 -19.94
N THR A 140 -6.27 6.02 -20.54
CA THR A 140 -5.62 4.91 -19.81
C THR A 140 -4.23 5.30 -19.29
N LEU A 141 -3.40 5.95 -20.11
CA LEU A 141 -2.09 6.45 -19.70
C LEU A 141 -2.22 7.56 -18.65
N SER A 142 -3.22 8.44 -18.78
CA SER A 142 -3.52 9.46 -17.77
C SER A 142 -3.82 8.85 -16.40
N ILE A 143 -4.60 7.77 -16.37
CA ILE A 143 -4.90 7.02 -15.12
C ILE A 143 -3.62 6.43 -14.54
N ILE A 144 -2.82 5.72 -15.34
CA ILE A 144 -1.56 5.11 -14.90
C ILE A 144 -0.58 6.17 -14.36
N TYR A 145 -0.46 7.31 -15.04
CA TYR A 145 0.43 8.39 -14.61
C TYR A 145 -0.05 9.03 -13.31
N LYS A 146 -1.37 9.21 -13.15
CA LYS A 146 -1.96 9.71 -11.90
C LYS A 146 -1.75 8.72 -10.75
N GLU A 147 -1.90 7.42 -11.00
CA GLU A 147 -1.64 6.38 -10.00
C GLU A 147 -0.18 6.36 -9.55
N ARG A 148 0.77 6.35 -10.50
CA ARG A 148 2.20 6.46 -10.17
C ARG A 148 2.50 7.72 -9.38
N LEU A 149 1.95 8.87 -9.80
CA LEU A 149 2.12 10.12 -9.06
C LEU A 149 1.55 10.04 -7.64
N ARG A 150 0.41 9.37 -7.44
CA ARG A 150 -0.20 9.14 -6.11
C ARG A 150 0.76 8.35 -5.22
N ILE A 151 1.32 7.26 -5.72
CA ILE A 151 2.28 6.40 -5.01
C ILE A 151 3.53 7.20 -4.62
N HIS A 152 4.17 7.90 -5.57
CA HIS A 152 5.38 8.68 -5.27
C HIS A 152 5.14 9.81 -4.26
N LYS A 153 3.97 10.47 -4.33
CA LYS A 153 3.59 11.48 -3.33
C LYS A 153 3.35 10.89 -1.95
N ALA A 154 2.68 9.73 -1.90
CA ALA A 154 2.46 9.02 -0.64
C ALA A 154 3.79 8.60 -0.01
N TRP A 155 4.69 8.04 -0.81
CA TRP A 155 6.03 7.65 -0.39
C TRP A 155 6.84 8.84 0.14
N HIS A 156 6.83 9.97 -0.58
CA HIS A 156 7.53 11.17 -0.14
C HIS A 156 7.00 11.69 1.20
N LEU A 157 5.67 11.80 1.35
CA LEU A 157 5.06 12.27 2.58
C LEU A 157 5.33 11.32 3.75
N TYR A 158 5.27 10.02 3.50
CA TYR A 158 5.62 8.99 4.47
C TYR A 158 7.05 9.17 4.96
N ASN A 159 8.02 9.28 4.05
CA ASN A 159 9.43 9.49 4.40
C ASN A 159 9.67 10.80 5.14
N LEU A 160 8.92 11.85 4.84
CA LEU A 160 8.99 13.12 5.56
C LEU A 160 8.57 12.92 7.03
N ILE A 161 7.40 12.31 7.27
CA ILE A 161 6.93 12.03 8.62
C ILE A 161 7.90 11.09 9.34
N ARG A 162 8.33 10.02 8.65
CA ARG A 162 9.30 9.05 9.17
C ARG A 162 10.57 9.75 9.67
N THR A 163 11.14 10.64 8.86
CA THR A 163 12.39 11.34 9.20
C THR A 163 12.24 12.26 10.40
N TYR A 164 11.13 13.01 10.50
CA TYR A 164 10.98 14.04 11.53
C TYR A 164 10.28 13.56 12.81
N ARG A 165 9.50 12.47 12.75
CA ARG A 165 8.59 12.09 13.83
C ARG A 165 8.83 10.69 14.37
N MET A 166 9.37 9.75 13.60
CA MET A 166 9.49 8.37 14.10
C MET A 166 10.29 8.30 15.39
N PHE A 167 11.46 8.93 15.47
CA PHE A 167 12.28 8.89 16.69
C PHE A 167 11.51 9.33 17.94
N LEU A 168 10.66 10.35 17.81
CA LEU A 168 9.80 10.85 18.89
C LEU A 168 8.69 9.87 19.33
N TRP A 169 8.40 8.83 18.56
CA TRP A 169 7.39 7.82 18.91
C TRP A 169 7.97 6.62 19.65
N TRP A 170 9.29 6.42 19.54
CA TRP A 170 10.01 5.27 20.10
C TRP A 170 10.68 5.58 21.44
N ASP A 171 10.90 6.86 21.74
CA ASP A 171 11.43 7.39 23.00
C ASP A 171 10.30 7.78 23.97
#